data_AF-A0A8T5W7Z3-F1
#
_entry.id   AF-A0A8T5W7Z3-F1
#
_cell.length_a   1.000
_cell.length_b   1.000
_cell.length_c   1.000
_cell.angle_alpha   90.00
_cell.angle_beta   90.00
_cell.angle_gamma   90.00
#
_symmetry.space_group_name_H-M   'P 1'
#
loop_
_entity.id
_entity.type
_entity.pdbx_description
1 polymer ?
#
loop_
_entity_poly.entity_id
_entity_poly.type
_entity_poly.pdbx_seq_one_letter_code
_entity_poly.pdbx_strand_id
1 'polypeptide(L)'
;MLIPRWGNTDILDKEGNTMKTPWLHELNWKEVLEYLKDNDTLILPVGSTETHGSHLPIGTDAMVGIRLAEEAGQRTGVLVAPPLWYGHTPHHLGHAGTASLSAETYIGEVTYLSYGRL
;
A
#
# COMPACT_ATOMS: atom_id res chain seq x y z
N MET A 1 10.93 -3.49 9.00
CA MET A 1 11.23 -4.44 7.91
C MET A 1 11.28 -3.62 6.64
N LEU A 2 12.45 -3.48 6.02
CA LEU A 2 12.62 -2.67 4.80
C LEU A 2 12.15 -3.53 3.62
N ILE A 3 11.13 -3.07 2.89
CA ILE A 3 10.74 -3.67 1.62
C ILE A 3 11.87 -3.34 0.63
N PRO A 4 12.55 -4.32 0.02
CA PRO A 4 13.66 -4.04 -0.88
C PRO A 4 13.16 -3.23 -2.08
N ARG A 5 13.77 -2.06 -2.34
CA ARG A 5 13.52 -1.28 -3.56
C ARG A 5 14.16 -2.00 -4.74
N TRP A 6 13.36 -2.60 -5.61
CA TRP A 6 13.84 -3.23 -6.84
C TRP A 6 13.95 -2.17 -7.94
N GLY A 7 15.17 -1.77 -8.29
CA GLY A 7 15.46 -0.80 -9.34
C GLY A 7 15.90 0.56 -8.77
N ASN A 8 17.15 0.93 -9.03
CA ASN A 8 17.77 2.17 -8.58
C ASN A 8 17.78 3.21 -9.73
N THR A 9 16.62 3.44 -10.32
CA THR A 9 16.42 4.45 -11.37
C THR A 9 15.66 5.64 -10.79
N ASP A 10 16.04 6.84 -11.20
CA ASP A 10 15.27 8.05 -10.94
C ASP A 10 13.82 7.80 -11.34
N ILE A 11 12.89 7.93 -10.38
CA ILE A 11 11.47 7.78 -10.67
C ILE A 11 11.05 9.09 -11.30
N LEU A 12 10.54 9.05 -12.52
CA LEU A 12 10.03 10.24 -13.19
C LEU A 12 8.51 10.25 -13.04
N ASP A 13 7.93 11.37 -12.62
CA ASP A 13 6.49 11.56 -12.72
C ASP A 13 6.03 11.64 -14.19
N LYS A 14 4.72 11.78 -14.40
CA LYS A 14 4.11 11.92 -15.73
C LYS A 14 4.64 13.10 -16.55
N GLU A 15 5.31 14.07 -15.92
CA GLU A 15 5.88 15.27 -16.51
C GLU A 15 7.41 15.19 -16.71
N GLY A 16 8.03 14.09 -16.27
CA GLY A 16 9.47 13.87 -16.39
C GLY A 16 10.29 14.44 -15.24
N ASN A 17 9.66 14.88 -14.14
CA ASN A 17 10.39 15.35 -12.95
C ASN A 17 10.77 14.18 -12.05
N THR A 18 11.95 14.27 -11.43
CA THR A 18 12.42 13.25 -10.49
C THR A 18 11.59 13.24 -9.20
N MET A 19 10.78 12.20 -9.02
CA MET A 19 10.25 11.80 -7.72
C MET A 19 11.28 11.04 -6.90
N LYS A 20 11.43 11.43 -5.64
CA LYS A 20 12.28 10.74 -4.66
C LYS A 20 11.82 9.30 -4.40
N THR A 21 10.50 9.12 -4.29
CA THR A 21 9.84 7.87 -3.88
C THR A 21 8.35 7.93 -4.19
N PRO A 22 7.68 6.81 -4.52
CA PRO A 22 6.23 6.77 -4.60
C PRO A 22 5.57 6.62 -3.22
N TRP A 23 6.35 6.37 -2.16
CA TRP A 23 5.82 6.01 -0.84
C TRP A 23 5.57 7.22 0.06
N LEU A 24 4.32 7.37 0.52
CA LEU A 24 3.92 8.45 1.42
C LEU A 24 4.74 8.47 2.72
N HIS A 25 5.03 7.30 3.30
CA HIS A 25 5.72 7.19 4.59
C HIS A 25 7.24 7.44 4.51
N GLU A 26 7.78 7.69 3.32
CA GLU A 26 9.17 8.09 3.10
C GLU A 26 9.32 9.62 2.89
N LEU A 27 8.19 10.33 2.88
CA LEU A 27 8.13 11.78 2.79
C LEU A 27 7.92 12.41 4.16
N ASN A 28 8.47 13.59 4.36
CA ASN A 28 8.08 14.46 5.46
C ASN A 28 6.84 15.30 5.08
N TRP A 29 6.15 15.84 6.08
CA TRP A 29 4.88 16.55 5.86
C TRP A 29 4.97 17.75 4.90
N LYS A 30 6.13 18.40 4.75
CA LYS A 30 6.30 19.49 3.78
C LYS A 30 6.41 18.98 2.35
N GLU A 31 7.06 17.84 2.14
CA GLU A 31 7.11 17.15 0.83
C GLU A 31 5.68 16.72 0.44
N VAL A 32 4.87 16.25 1.40
CA VAL A 32 3.46 15.93 1.16
C VAL A 32 2.66 17.18 0.78
N LEU A 33 2.86 18.32 1.45
CA LEU A 33 2.19 19.57 1.06
C LEU A 33 2.54 20.03 -0.36
N GLU A 34 3.74 19.72 -0.86
CA GLU A 34 4.10 20.03 -2.23
C GLU A 34 3.29 19.17 -3.22
N TYR A 35 3.21 17.86 -2.97
CA TYR A 35 2.40 16.94 -3.77
C TYR A 35 0.93 17.38 -3.86
N LEU A 36 0.39 17.85 -2.74
CA LEU A 36 -1.02 18.26 -2.61
C LEU A 36 -1.39 19.54 -3.37
N LYS A 37 -0.42 20.27 -3.91
CA LYS A 37 -0.70 21.43 -4.77
C LYS A 37 -1.32 20.99 -6.10
N ASP A 38 -0.88 19.85 -6.62
CA ASP A 38 -1.20 19.38 -7.97
C ASP A 38 -1.93 18.03 -7.99
N ASN A 39 -1.99 17.31 -6.86
CA ASN A 39 -2.63 15.99 -6.76
C ASN A 39 -3.39 15.82 -5.44
N ASP A 40 -4.60 15.26 -5.51
CA ASP A 40 -5.46 14.95 -4.35
C ASP A 40 -5.77 13.44 -4.23
N THR A 41 -5.02 12.62 -4.98
CA THR A 41 -5.24 11.18 -5.09
C THR A 41 -4.19 10.40 -4.31
N LEU A 42 -4.54 9.23 -3.80
CA LEU A 42 -3.62 8.30 -3.14
C LEU A 42 -3.97 6.86 -3.52
N ILE A 43 -2.95 6.02 -3.72
CA ILE A 43 -3.12 4.58 -3.86
C ILE A 43 -2.98 3.94 -2.48
N LEU A 44 -4.01 3.22 -2.02
CA LEU A 44 -3.95 2.42 -0.80
C LEU A 44 -3.80 0.94 -1.15
N PRO A 45 -2.62 0.32 -0.95
CA PRO A 45 -2.48 -1.12 -1.13
C PRO A 45 -3.21 -1.85 0.00
N VAL A 46 -4.10 -2.77 -0.38
CA VAL A 46 -4.84 -3.62 0.56
C VAL A 46 -4.60 -5.09 0.24
N GLY A 47 -4.34 -5.89 1.26
CA GLY A 47 -4.18 -7.34 1.14
C GLY A 47 -4.68 -8.05 2.38
N SER A 48 -4.13 -9.24 2.62
CA SER A 48 -4.46 -10.07 3.76
C SER A 48 -3.26 -10.93 4.19
N THR A 49 -3.37 -11.51 5.39
CA THR A 49 -2.48 -12.56 5.88
C THR A 49 -3.30 -13.84 6.04
N GLU A 50 -3.34 -14.65 4.99
CA GLU A 50 -4.20 -15.82 4.89
C GLU A 50 -3.52 -16.99 4.16
N THR A 51 -4.05 -18.21 4.33
CA THR A 51 -3.48 -19.37 3.64
C THR A 51 -3.77 -19.38 2.14
N HIS A 52 -2.73 -19.65 1.35
CA HIS A 52 -2.80 -19.86 -0.11
C HIS A 52 -2.36 -21.29 -0.48
N GLY A 53 -2.76 -22.26 0.35
CA GLY A 53 -2.30 -23.65 0.24
C GLY A 53 -0.83 -23.84 0.64
N SER A 54 -0.25 -25.00 0.34
CA SER A 54 1.10 -25.37 0.79
C SER A 54 2.24 -24.80 -0.07
N HIS A 55 1.93 -24.06 -1.12
CA HIS A 55 2.89 -23.66 -2.15
C HIS A 55 3.15 -22.14 -2.19
N LEU A 56 2.32 -21.34 -1.52
CA LEU A 56 2.45 -19.88 -1.48
C LEU A 56 2.58 -19.38 -0.04
N PRO A 57 3.32 -18.28 0.18
CA PRO A 57 3.38 -17.62 1.48
C PRO A 57 2.03 -17.05 1.91
N ILE A 58 1.81 -16.95 3.23
CA ILE A 58 0.56 -16.42 3.78
C ILE A 58 0.34 -14.91 3.55
N GLY A 59 1.39 -14.17 3.16
CA GLY A 59 1.30 -12.74 2.86
C GLY A 59 1.14 -12.43 1.37
N THR A 60 0.75 -13.42 0.54
CA THR A 60 0.74 -13.29 -0.93
C THR A 60 -0.05 -12.07 -1.39
N ASP A 61 -1.25 -11.87 -0.85
CA ASP A 61 -2.13 -10.76 -1.24
C ASP A 61 -1.47 -9.40 -0.98
N ALA A 62 -0.91 -9.22 0.22
CA ALA A 62 -0.24 -7.98 0.59
C ALA A 62 1.01 -7.74 -0.26
N MET A 63 1.86 -8.76 -0.46
CA MET A 63 3.07 -8.63 -1.28
C MET A 63 2.76 -8.22 -2.73
N VAL A 64 1.76 -8.87 -3.34
CA VAL A 64 1.34 -8.55 -4.71
C VAL A 64 0.74 -7.15 -4.79
N GLY A 65 -0.19 -6.82 -3.88
CA GLY A 65 -0.83 -5.50 -3.82
C GLY A 65 0.18 -4.36 -3.63
N ILE A 66 1.15 -4.54 -2.73
CA ILE A 66 2.27 -3.60 -2.51
C ILE A 66 3.05 -3.36 -3.79
N ARG A 67 3.43 -4.43 -4.50
CA ARG A 67 4.24 -4.29 -5.71
C ARG A 67 3.48 -3.61 -6.84
N LEU A 68 2.22 -3.98 -7.04
CA LEU A 68 1.38 -3.35 -8.06
C LEU A 68 1.15 -1.87 -7.76
N ALA A 69 0.91 -1.53 -6.48
CA ALA A 69 0.75 -0.15 -6.06
C ALA A 69 2.03 0.68 -6.23
N GLU A 70 3.19 0.13 -5.87
CA GLU A 70 4.49 0.78 -6.08
C GLU A 70 4.72 1.10 -7.57
N GLU A 71 4.52 0.12 -8.44
CA GLU A 71 4.66 0.29 -9.89
C GLU A 71 3.66 1.31 -10.46
N ALA A 72 2.41 1.27 -9.99
CA ALA A 72 1.39 2.23 -10.38
C ALA A 72 1.78 3.65 -9.95
N GLY A 73 2.22 3.84 -8.71
CA GLY A 73 2.66 5.13 -8.19
C GLY A 73 3.86 5.68 -8.95
N GLN A 74 4.85 4.82 -9.25
CA GLN A 74 6.02 5.20 -10.05
C GLN A 74 5.64 5.69 -11.45
N ARG A 75 4.67 5.04 -12.11
CA ARG A 75 4.26 5.39 -13.49
C ARG A 75 3.33 6.59 -13.57
N THR A 76 2.57 6.85 -12.51
CA THR A 76 1.48 7.85 -12.52
C THR A 76 1.86 9.13 -11.80
N GLY A 77 2.88 9.10 -10.93
CA GLY A 77 3.16 10.19 -10.01
C GLY A 77 2.29 10.17 -8.75
N VAL A 78 1.35 9.23 -8.61
CA VAL A 78 0.44 9.17 -7.46
C VAL A 78 1.14 8.53 -6.26
N LEU A 79 1.04 9.17 -5.09
CA LEU A 79 1.61 8.61 -3.87
C LEU A 79 0.88 7.34 -3.41
N VAL A 80 1.65 6.45 -2.80
CA VAL A 80 1.22 5.17 -2.26
C VAL A 80 1.25 5.21 -0.73
N ALA A 81 0.10 4.95 -0.10
CA ALA A 81 -0.02 4.86 1.35
C ALA A 81 0.72 3.65 1.92
N PRO A 82 0.99 3.65 3.24
CA PRO A 82 1.32 2.42 3.96
C PRO A 82 0.29 1.31 3.67
N PRO A 83 0.76 0.08 3.35
CA PRO A 83 -0.13 -1.01 2.99
C PRO A 83 -0.91 -1.58 4.19
N LEU A 84 -2.13 -2.05 3.95
CA LEU A 84 -2.90 -2.84 4.91
C LEU A 84 -2.57 -4.33 4.74
N TRP A 85 -1.90 -4.90 5.74
CA TRP A 85 -1.43 -6.29 5.74
C TRP A 85 -2.50 -7.30 6.18
N TYR A 86 -3.57 -6.83 6.81
CA TYR A 86 -4.66 -7.66 7.32
C TYR A 86 -5.96 -7.23 6.67
N GLY A 87 -6.74 -8.23 6.26
CA GLY A 87 -8.05 -8.04 5.62
C GLY A 87 -9.14 -8.80 6.36
N HIS A 88 -10.32 -8.89 5.74
CA HIS A 88 -11.43 -9.70 6.23
C HIS A 88 -11.48 -11.06 5.53
N THR A 89 -10.90 -12.08 6.16
CA THR A 89 -10.67 -13.42 5.59
C THR A 89 -11.11 -14.55 6.53
N PRO A 90 -12.35 -14.51 7.09
CA PRO A 90 -12.76 -15.41 8.17
C PRO A 90 -12.77 -16.89 7.78
N HIS A 91 -12.92 -17.18 6.48
CA HIS A 91 -12.92 -18.54 5.94
C HIS A 91 -11.54 -19.21 5.99
N HIS A 92 -10.46 -18.46 6.22
CA HIS A 92 -9.10 -18.99 6.38
C HIS A 92 -8.69 -19.22 7.84
N LEU A 93 -9.47 -18.76 8.83
CA LEU A 93 -9.10 -18.78 10.27
C LEU A 93 -8.77 -20.17 10.85
N GLY A 94 -9.20 -21.25 10.20
CA GLY A 94 -8.83 -22.62 10.59
C GLY A 94 -7.36 -22.98 10.31
N HIS A 95 -6.60 -22.14 9.61
CA HIS A 95 -5.24 -22.43 9.16
C HIS A 95 -4.20 -21.62 9.94
N ALA A 96 -3.12 -22.29 10.35
CA ALA A 96 -2.03 -21.68 11.10
C ALA A 96 -1.42 -20.48 10.34
N GLY A 97 -1.20 -19.39 11.07
CA GLY A 97 -0.64 -18.15 10.52
C GLY A 97 -1.66 -17.18 9.93
N THR A 98 -2.91 -17.59 9.68
CA THR A 98 -3.96 -16.68 9.22
C THR A 98 -4.37 -15.71 10.32
N ALA A 99 -4.53 -14.44 9.96
CA ALA A 99 -5.13 -13.42 10.82
C ALA A 99 -6.19 -12.65 10.01
N SER A 100 -7.41 -12.60 10.53
CA SER A 100 -8.53 -11.89 9.90
C SER A 100 -9.07 -10.81 10.83
N LEU A 101 -9.31 -9.63 10.28
CA LEU A 101 -10.11 -8.59 10.92
C LEU A 101 -11.60 -8.97 10.84
N SER A 102 -12.41 -8.41 11.75
CA SER A 102 -13.85 -8.40 11.56
C SER A 102 -14.21 -7.47 10.39
N ALA A 103 -15.39 -7.66 9.80
CA ALA A 103 -15.84 -6.79 8.71
C ALA A 103 -15.94 -5.33 9.19
N GLU A 104 -16.43 -5.13 10.41
CA GLU A 104 -16.58 -3.81 11.04
C GLU A 104 -15.22 -3.13 11.25
N THR A 105 -14.22 -3.86 11.75
CA THR A 105 -12.87 -3.32 11.93
C THR A 105 -12.23 -2.96 10.59
N TYR A 106 -12.34 -3.84 9.59
CA TYR A 106 -11.76 -3.60 8.26
C TYR A 106 -12.41 -2.39 7.56
N ILE A 107 -13.74 -2.31 7.57
CA ILE A 107 -14.47 -1.15 7.03
C ILE A 107 -14.10 0.13 7.79
N GLY A 108 -14.05 0.04 9.13
CA GLY A 108 -13.67 1.16 9.98
C GLY A 108 -12.28 1.69 9.64
N GLU A 109 -11.29 0.80 9.53
CA GLU A 109 -9.92 1.17 9.16
C GLU A 109 -9.87 1.94 7.83
N VAL A 110 -10.42 1.38 6.76
CA VAL A 110 -10.44 2.04 5.43
C VAL A 110 -11.20 3.37 5.49
N THR A 111 -12.33 3.42 6.19
CA THR A 111 -13.14 4.62 6.33
C THR A 111 -12.38 5.72 7.07
N TYR A 112 -11.74 5.41 8.21
CA TYR A 112 -11.00 6.41 8.99
C TYR A 112 -9.74 6.90 8.28
N LEU A 113 -9.07 6.05 7.50
CA LEU A 113 -7.97 6.46 6.63
C LEU A 113 -8.44 7.47 5.57
N SER A 114 -9.66 7.32 5.03
CA SER A 114 -10.21 8.26 4.05
C SER A 114 -10.53 9.65 4.62
N TYR A 115 -10.67 9.79 5.94
CA TYR A 115 -10.82 11.11 6.59
C TYR A 115 -9.50 11.83 6.82
N GLY A 116 -8.38 11.12 6.71
CA GLY A 116 -7.07 11.72 6.76
C GLY A 116 -6.97 12.78 5.69
N ARG A 117 -6.54 13.99 6.08
CA ARG A 117 -6.23 15.02 5.10
C ARG A 117 -4.88 14.68 4.50
N LEU A 118 -4.96 13.93 3.40
CA LEU A 118 -4.01 14.01 2.31
C LEU A 118 -4.46 15.25 1.56
#